data_AF-G2XQC4-F1
#
_entry.id   AF-G2XQC4-F1
#
_cell.length_a   1.000
_cell.length_b   1.000
_cell.length_c   1.000
_cell.angle_alpha   90.00
_cell.angle_beta   90.00
_cell.angle_gamma   90.00
#
_symmetry.space_group_name_H-M   'P 1'
#
loop_
_entity.id
_entity.type
_entity.pdbx_description
1 polymer ?
#
loop_
_entity_poly.entity_id
_entity_poly.type
_entity_poly.pdbx_seq_one_letter_code
_entity_poly.pdbx_strand_id
1 'polypeptide(L)'
;MFPQDFDGVIAGAPAWWTSRQQIWQFWTGYVNYISNASEIPFEMFDTIGQEVLRQCDGQDGLVDTIISDPLGCNFDTHPLICTNSTNATSSCLTSAQLATFDTLTNDFTQTNSTLVFPKWFLGSEPDWYMNIDGGSPNIIGLGYIQYMLGLGPEWDWRNFDDSVVQLSEELNAGQADASDYDLSPFIEGGGKLIHYHGLADGGIATGASYYLFDQIDRTLTPKGVALSDSYRFFPIPGMGHCTGTATFVNAPYYIGGISMTNNGQYSVRGYQDAEHDVLLALMDWVENGNAPDSIIGTAYANYTTEDVVTRQRPICAHPKQARFNGTGDPNNAASWTCQMLY
;
A
#
# COMPACT_ATOMS: atom_id res chain seq x y z
N MET A 1 -1.25 -15.32 17.27
CA MET A 1 -1.90 -15.31 18.61
C MET A 1 -3.13 -16.24 18.70
N PHE A 2 -4.12 -16.14 17.80
CA PHE A 2 -5.37 -16.92 17.87
C PHE A 2 -5.64 -17.73 16.59
N PRO A 3 -4.87 -18.80 16.33
CA PRO A 3 -4.93 -19.53 15.06
C PRO A 3 -6.22 -20.33 14.82
N GLN A 4 -7.08 -20.49 15.84
CA GLN A 4 -8.30 -21.32 15.77
C GLN A 4 -9.59 -20.48 15.69
N ASP A 5 -9.48 -19.15 15.72
CA ASP A 5 -10.66 -18.28 15.72
C ASP A 5 -11.30 -18.18 14.32
N PHE A 6 -10.51 -18.44 13.26
CA PHE A 6 -10.94 -18.32 11.87
C PHE A 6 -10.36 -19.44 11.00
N ASP A 7 -11.18 -20.01 10.12
CA ASP A 7 -10.73 -20.92 9.07
C ASP A 7 -10.16 -20.16 7.85
N GLY A 8 -10.60 -18.91 7.65
CA GLY A 8 -10.18 -18.05 6.57
C GLY A 8 -10.10 -16.58 7.00
N VAL A 9 -9.06 -15.87 6.58
CA VAL A 9 -8.81 -14.46 6.92
C VAL A 9 -8.53 -13.66 5.65
N ILE A 10 -9.15 -12.48 5.54
CA ILE A 10 -8.80 -11.45 4.55
C ILE A 10 -8.19 -10.27 5.29
N ALA A 11 -6.95 -9.94 4.94
CA ALA A 11 -6.22 -8.79 5.50
C ALA A 11 -5.91 -7.78 4.38
N GLY A 12 -6.70 -6.71 4.32
CA GLY A 12 -6.49 -5.59 3.40
C GLY A 12 -5.67 -4.47 4.03
N ALA A 13 -4.63 -3.99 3.35
CA ALA A 13 -3.75 -2.90 3.78
C ALA A 13 -3.41 -2.96 5.30
N PRO A 14 -2.82 -4.07 5.79
CA PRO A 14 -2.80 -4.37 7.21
C PRO A 14 -1.88 -3.41 7.99
N ALA A 15 -2.40 -2.81 9.05
CA ALA A 15 -1.64 -2.04 10.02
C ALA A 15 -0.92 -2.93 11.04
N TRP A 16 -0.09 -3.85 10.57
CA TRP A 16 0.44 -4.97 11.37
C TRP A 16 1.61 -4.59 12.29
N TRP A 17 2.32 -3.51 11.97
CA TRP A 17 3.56 -3.12 12.65
C TRP A 17 3.37 -1.83 13.46
N THR A 18 2.34 -1.79 14.32
CA THR A 18 1.86 -0.59 15.01
C THR A 18 2.97 0.26 15.62
N SER A 19 3.92 -0.34 16.35
CA SER A 19 5.02 0.38 17.02
C SER A 19 5.90 1.17 16.06
N ARG A 20 6.05 0.71 14.82
CA ARG A 20 6.85 1.40 13.79
C ARG A 20 6.01 2.20 12.82
N GLN A 21 4.84 1.69 12.45
CA GLN A 21 3.92 2.36 11.54
C GLN A 21 3.44 3.69 12.11
N GLN A 22 3.05 3.75 13.38
CA GLN A 22 2.55 5.00 13.96
C GLN A 22 3.64 6.08 14.04
N ILE A 23 4.87 5.65 14.33
CA ILE A 23 6.05 6.51 14.30
C ILE A 23 6.36 6.97 12.86
N TRP A 24 6.24 6.09 11.87
CA TRP A 24 6.42 6.46 10.47
C TRP A 24 5.33 7.40 9.95
N GLN A 25 4.05 7.16 10.27
CA GLN A 25 2.94 8.06 9.94
C GLN A 25 3.20 9.45 10.52
N PHE A 26 3.60 9.55 11.79
CA PHE A 26 4.07 10.80 12.39
C PHE A 26 5.26 11.41 11.63
N TRP A 27 6.28 10.59 11.34
CA TRP A 27 7.53 11.01 10.73
C TRP A 27 7.34 11.64 9.34
N THR A 28 6.43 11.12 8.51
CA THR A 28 6.16 11.71 7.19
C THR A 28 5.72 13.17 7.28
N GLY A 29 4.80 13.48 8.21
CA GLY A 29 4.40 14.86 8.50
C GLY A 29 5.51 15.66 9.18
N TYR A 30 6.30 15.04 10.07
CA TYR A 30 7.46 15.70 10.71
C TYR A 30 8.47 16.19 9.67
N VAL A 31 8.86 15.33 8.72
CA VAL A 31 9.81 15.68 7.65
C VAL A 31 9.26 16.78 6.77
N ASN A 32 7.97 16.73 6.42
CA ASN A 32 7.36 17.76 5.59
C ASN A 32 7.34 19.13 6.30
N TYR A 33 6.96 19.16 7.57
CA TYR A 33 6.67 20.40 8.31
C TYR A 33 7.81 20.91 9.21
N ILE A 34 8.98 20.26 9.23
CA ILE A 34 10.12 20.69 10.06
C ILE A 34 10.57 22.12 9.75
N SER A 35 10.34 22.60 8.53
CA SER A 35 10.55 23.98 8.12
C SER A 35 9.59 24.40 7.00
N ASN A 36 9.33 25.71 6.85
CA ASN A 36 8.52 26.20 5.72
C ASN A 36 9.17 25.92 4.35
N ALA A 37 10.48 25.67 4.29
CA ALA A 37 11.19 25.38 3.05
C ALA A 37 11.09 23.90 2.64
N SER A 38 10.88 23.00 3.61
CA SER A 38 10.74 21.56 3.36
C SER A 38 9.33 21.18 2.92
N GLU A 39 8.33 21.99 3.26
CA GLU A 39 6.92 21.70 3.02
C GLU A 39 6.62 21.51 1.53
N ILE A 40 6.27 20.28 1.15
CA ILE A 40 5.56 19.99 -0.08
C ILE A 40 4.09 20.27 0.20
N PRO A 41 3.48 21.27 -0.46
CA PRO A 41 2.11 21.64 -0.17
C PRO A 41 1.15 20.64 -0.83
N PHE A 42 -0.05 20.50 -0.27
CA PHE A 42 -1.05 19.53 -0.71
C PHE A 42 -1.35 19.60 -2.22
N GLU A 43 -1.40 20.81 -2.80
CA GLU A 43 -1.65 21.00 -4.23
C GLU A 43 -0.57 20.41 -5.15
N MET A 44 0.61 20.07 -4.62
CA MET A 44 1.67 19.42 -5.39
C MET A 44 1.51 17.91 -5.48
N PHE A 45 0.73 17.26 -4.62
CA PHE A 45 0.63 15.79 -4.59
C PHE A 45 0.13 15.20 -5.91
N ASP A 46 -0.95 15.74 -6.47
CA ASP A 46 -1.43 15.35 -7.80
C ASP A 46 -0.45 15.71 -8.91
N THR A 47 0.24 16.85 -8.79
CA THR A 47 1.24 17.29 -9.79
C THR A 47 2.41 16.32 -9.85
N ILE A 48 2.92 15.90 -8.68
CA ILE A 48 3.98 14.90 -8.58
C ILE A 48 3.47 13.56 -9.10
N GLY A 49 2.30 13.10 -8.63
CA GLY A 49 1.70 11.83 -9.06
C GLY A 49 1.47 11.74 -10.56
N GLN A 50 1.07 12.84 -11.22
CA GLN A 50 0.93 12.89 -12.68
C GLN A 50 2.28 12.79 -13.41
N GLU A 51 3.34 13.43 -12.89
CA GLU A 51 4.67 13.33 -13.49
C GLU A 51 5.28 11.93 -13.28
N VAL A 52 5.08 11.35 -12.10
CA VAL A 52 5.42 9.96 -11.80
C VAL A 52 4.69 9.02 -12.76
N LEU A 53 3.37 9.16 -12.92
CA LEU A 53 2.60 8.35 -13.87
C LEU A 53 3.11 8.52 -15.31
N ARG A 54 3.37 9.76 -15.75
CA ARG A 54 3.88 10.06 -17.09
C ARG A 54 5.18 9.32 -17.40
N GLN A 55 6.03 9.11 -16.41
CA GLN A 55 7.30 8.42 -16.56
C GLN A 55 7.20 6.91 -16.34
N CYS A 56 6.35 6.46 -15.40
CA CYS A 56 6.30 5.07 -14.93
C CYS A 56 5.29 4.18 -15.67
N ASP A 57 4.16 4.71 -16.17
CA ASP A 57 3.05 3.95 -16.79
C ASP A 57 3.57 2.96 -17.85
N GLY A 58 4.25 3.47 -18.88
CA GLY A 58 4.76 2.64 -19.97
C GLY A 58 5.90 1.68 -19.64
N GLN A 59 6.45 1.70 -18.42
CA GLN A 59 7.61 0.87 -18.06
C GLN A 59 7.25 -0.61 -17.86
N ASP A 60 5.98 -0.92 -17.63
CA ASP A 60 5.48 -2.32 -17.61
C ASP A 60 5.20 -2.90 -19.02
N GLY A 61 5.39 -2.07 -20.06
CA GLY A 61 5.18 -2.43 -21.47
C GLY A 61 3.84 -1.95 -22.04
N LEU A 62 2.99 -1.28 -21.26
CA LEU A 62 1.73 -0.72 -21.73
C LEU A 62 1.52 0.69 -21.16
N VAL A 63 1.06 1.64 -21.99
CA VAL A 63 0.65 2.97 -21.53
C VAL A 63 -0.86 2.95 -21.38
N ASP A 64 -1.35 2.81 -20.15
CA ASP A 64 -2.78 2.67 -19.88
C ASP A 64 -3.28 3.41 -18.64
N THR A 65 -2.51 4.38 -18.13
CA THR A 65 -2.75 5.19 -16.93
C THR A 65 -2.59 4.44 -15.62
N ILE A 66 -1.81 3.34 -15.59
CA ILE A 66 -1.58 2.56 -14.36
C ILE A 66 -0.09 2.28 -14.23
N ILE A 67 0.47 2.53 -13.04
CA ILE A 67 1.80 2.06 -12.70
C ILE A 67 1.66 0.61 -12.19
N SER A 68 1.86 -0.38 -13.07
CA SER A 68 1.72 -1.79 -12.66
C SER A 68 2.89 -2.29 -11.82
N ASP A 69 4.06 -1.66 -11.93
CA ASP A 69 5.28 -2.03 -11.20
C ASP A 69 6.02 -0.79 -10.67
N PRO A 70 5.59 -0.20 -9.55
CA PRO A 70 6.24 0.99 -9.00
C PRO A 70 7.64 0.70 -8.45
N LEU A 71 7.95 -0.56 -8.09
CA LEU A 71 9.28 -0.98 -7.64
C LEU A 71 10.29 -1.00 -8.80
N GLY A 72 9.81 -1.33 -10.01
CA GLY A 72 10.61 -1.29 -11.23
C GLY A 72 10.70 0.09 -11.89
N CYS A 73 9.95 1.10 -11.42
CA CYS A 73 9.95 2.40 -12.07
C CYS A 73 11.29 3.13 -11.90
N ASN A 74 11.92 3.46 -13.02
CA ASN A 74 13.04 4.39 -13.09
C ASN A 74 12.51 5.82 -13.26
N PHE A 75 12.34 6.54 -12.16
CA PHE A 75 11.81 7.91 -12.14
C PHE A 75 12.93 8.95 -12.11
N ASP A 76 12.80 9.97 -12.97
CA ASP A 76 13.67 11.14 -13.03
C ASP A 76 12.97 12.35 -12.39
N THR A 77 13.55 12.89 -11.31
CA THR A 77 12.99 14.05 -10.59
C THR A 77 13.30 15.39 -11.25
N HIS A 78 14.23 15.47 -12.21
CA HIS A 78 14.63 16.73 -12.84
C HIS A 78 13.47 17.57 -13.43
N PRO A 79 12.44 16.97 -14.07
CA PRO A 79 11.29 17.72 -14.57
C PRO A 79 10.49 18.45 -13.49
N LEU A 80 10.56 18.01 -12.23
CA LEU A 80 9.89 18.65 -11.11
C LEU A 80 10.66 19.85 -10.55
N ILE A 81 11.91 20.11 -10.95
CA ILE A 81 12.74 21.16 -10.34
C ILE A 81 12.35 22.56 -10.84
N CYS A 82 12.15 23.50 -9.91
CA CYS A 82 11.89 24.89 -10.27
C CYS A 82 13.07 25.55 -11.00
N THR A 83 12.80 26.16 -12.16
CA THR A 83 13.82 26.84 -12.99
C THR A 83 14.24 28.21 -12.46
N ASN A 84 13.39 28.90 -11.69
CA ASN A 84 13.68 30.18 -11.03
C ASN A 84 13.35 30.06 -9.53
N SER A 85 14.40 30.04 -8.71
CA SER A 85 14.47 29.35 -7.42
C SER A 85 13.97 30.11 -6.19
N THR A 86 12.88 30.87 -6.25
CA THR A 86 12.44 31.64 -5.06
C THR A 86 10.99 31.47 -4.64
N ASN A 87 10.09 30.99 -5.50
CA ASN A 87 8.69 30.77 -5.12
C ASN A 87 8.27 29.35 -5.50
N ALA A 88 7.93 28.55 -4.49
CA ALA A 88 7.17 27.32 -4.71
C ALA A 88 5.89 27.67 -5.46
N THR A 89 5.57 26.89 -6.47
CA THR A 89 4.31 26.98 -7.21
C THR A 89 3.66 25.62 -7.18
N SER A 90 2.38 25.54 -7.52
CA SER A 90 1.67 24.27 -7.76
C SER A 90 2.16 23.54 -9.03
N SER A 91 3.41 23.73 -9.45
CA SER A 91 3.96 23.18 -10.70
C SER A 91 5.40 22.71 -10.63
N CYS A 92 6.14 23.00 -9.55
CA CYS A 92 7.53 22.58 -9.38
C CYS A 92 7.95 22.56 -7.91
N LEU A 93 8.99 21.79 -7.60
CA LEU A 93 9.63 21.66 -6.30
C LEU A 93 10.93 22.49 -6.26
N THR A 94 11.11 23.21 -5.16
CA THR A 94 12.41 23.80 -4.80
C THR A 94 13.40 22.70 -4.38
N SER A 95 14.68 23.03 -4.25
CA SER A 95 15.68 22.05 -3.81
C SER A 95 15.40 21.48 -2.40
N ALA A 96 14.82 22.27 -1.50
CA ALA A 96 14.46 21.81 -0.16
C ALA A 96 13.24 20.87 -0.19
N GLN A 97 12.22 21.18 -1.00
CA GLN A 97 11.07 20.30 -1.23
C GLN A 97 11.47 19.01 -1.96
N LEU A 98 12.43 19.08 -2.89
CA LEU A 98 12.95 17.87 -3.53
C LEU A 98 13.67 16.97 -2.52
N ALA A 99 14.45 17.54 -1.60
CA ALA A 99 15.06 16.76 -0.52
C ALA A 99 14.01 16.11 0.40
N THR A 100 12.88 16.79 0.65
CA THR A 100 11.73 16.20 1.35
C THR A 100 11.14 15.03 0.56
N PHE A 101 10.90 15.21 -0.75
CA PHE A 101 10.39 14.15 -1.63
C PHE A 101 11.33 12.93 -1.64
N ASP A 102 12.62 13.15 -1.83
CA ASP A 102 13.63 12.09 -1.80
C ASP A 102 13.62 11.36 -0.45
N THR A 103 13.47 12.08 0.67
CA THR A 103 13.37 11.47 1.99
C THR A 103 12.12 10.61 2.14
N LEU A 104 10.95 11.10 1.74
CA LEU A 104 9.66 10.40 1.86
C LEU A 104 9.53 9.17 0.94
N THR A 105 10.26 9.18 -0.17
CA THR A 105 10.35 8.06 -1.14
C THR A 105 11.52 7.11 -0.86
N ASN A 106 12.15 7.21 0.31
CA ASN A 106 13.16 6.28 0.81
C ASN A 106 12.76 5.69 2.16
N ASP A 107 13.35 4.54 2.50
CA ASP A 107 13.03 3.85 3.74
C ASP A 107 13.38 4.74 4.94
N PHE A 108 12.47 4.82 5.92
CA PHE A 108 12.80 5.51 7.16
C PHE A 108 13.71 4.61 7.99
N THR A 109 14.97 5.02 8.15
CA THR A 109 15.98 4.30 8.94
C THR A 109 16.49 5.15 10.11
N GLN A 110 16.82 4.51 11.22
CA GLN A 110 17.55 5.16 12.32
C GLN A 110 19.00 5.49 11.90
N THR A 111 19.69 6.30 12.71
CA THR A 111 21.09 6.72 12.48
C THR A 111 22.05 5.54 12.25
N ASN A 112 21.77 4.37 12.85
CA ASN A 112 22.56 3.14 12.68
C ASN A 112 22.16 2.29 11.45
N SER A 113 21.36 2.85 10.53
CA SER A 113 20.80 2.18 9.35
C SER A 113 19.81 1.04 9.64
N THR A 114 19.26 0.95 10.85
CA THR A 114 18.16 0.03 11.17
C THR A 114 16.88 0.55 10.54
N LEU A 115 16.20 -0.28 9.76
CA LEU A 115 14.89 0.02 9.18
C LEU A 115 13.87 0.31 10.29
N VAL A 116 13.27 1.50 10.29
CA VAL A 116 12.07 1.81 11.06
C VAL A 116 10.85 1.40 10.27
N PHE A 117 10.65 1.93 9.07
CA PHE A 117 9.50 1.55 8.25
C PHE A 117 9.79 1.71 6.76
N PRO A 118 9.23 0.84 5.90
CA PRO A 118 9.44 0.95 4.46
C PRO A 118 8.89 2.25 3.87
N LYS A 119 9.49 2.66 2.77
CA LYS A 119 9.08 3.83 1.98
C LYS A 119 7.69 3.72 1.37
N TRP A 120 7.09 4.87 1.08
CA TRP A 120 6.04 4.95 0.07
C TRP A 120 6.54 4.52 -1.29
N PHE A 121 5.64 3.92 -2.07
CA PHE A 121 5.89 3.62 -3.48
C PHE A 121 5.51 4.81 -4.35
N LEU A 122 6.23 4.98 -5.45
CA LEU A 122 5.88 5.95 -6.48
C LEU A 122 4.48 5.65 -7.03
N GLY A 123 3.66 6.69 -7.18
CA GLY A 123 2.25 6.58 -7.55
C GLY A 123 1.29 6.74 -6.36
N SER A 124 1.79 6.72 -5.12
CA SER A 124 1.00 6.95 -3.90
C SER A 124 0.86 8.43 -3.53
N GLU A 125 1.51 9.34 -4.26
CA GLU A 125 1.59 10.76 -3.93
C GLU A 125 0.20 11.39 -3.72
N PRO A 126 -0.82 11.10 -4.56
CA PRO A 126 -2.17 11.62 -4.36
C PRO A 126 -2.82 11.25 -3.02
N ASP A 127 -2.38 10.17 -2.36
CA ASP A 127 -2.87 9.72 -1.04
C ASP A 127 -2.00 10.22 0.13
N TRP A 128 -0.88 10.92 -0.13
CA TRP A 128 0.01 11.39 0.95
C TRP A 128 -0.67 12.32 1.94
N TYR A 129 -1.76 12.99 1.54
CA TYR A 129 -2.56 13.82 2.43
C TYR A 129 -3.11 13.07 3.65
N MET A 130 -3.23 11.73 3.58
CA MET A 130 -3.67 10.95 4.73
C MET A 130 -2.70 11.05 5.92
N ASN A 131 -1.44 11.35 5.65
CA ASN A 131 -0.40 11.50 6.68
C ASN A 131 0.20 12.91 6.72
N ILE A 132 0.13 13.66 5.61
CA ILE A 132 0.64 15.02 5.46
C ILE A 132 -0.54 15.97 5.20
N ASP A 133 -1.18 16.41 6.28
CA ASP A 133 -2.29 17.37 6.24
C ASP A 133 -2.19 18.34 7.41
N GLY A 134 -2.59 19.60 7.19
CA GLY A 134 -2.82 20.55 8.27
C GLY A 134 -1.58 21.17 8.94
N GLY A 135 -0.41 21.20 8.30
CA GLY A 135 0.75 21.98 8.78
C GLY A 135 1.48 21.39 10.00
N SER A 136 1.14 20.17 10.41
CA SER A 136 1.78 19.43 11.51
C SER A 136 1.66 17.92 11.29
N PRO A 137 2.44 17.08 12.00
CA PRO A 137 2.27 15.63 11.96
C PRO A 137 0.82 15.19 12.23
N ASN A 138 0.35 14.14 11.54
CA ASN A 138 -1.03 13.70 11.63
C ASN A 138 -1.41 13.26 13.06
N ILE A 139 -2.71 13.34 13.36
CA ILE A 139 -3.25 13.11 14.71
C ILE A 139 -3.06 11.67 15.18
N ILE A 140 -3.01 10.70 14.26
CA ILE A 140 -2.93 9.28 14.61
C ILE A 140 -1.53 9.00 15.17
N GLY A 141 -0.48 9.37 14.42
CA GLY A 141 0.90 9.21 14.85
C GLY A 141 1.25 10.11 16.05
N LEU A 142 0.82 11.38 16.03
CA LEU A 142 1.05 12.29 17.17
C LEU A 142 0.32 11.80 18.43
N GLY A 143 -0.93 11.39 18.31
CA GLY A 143 -1.72 10.87 19.42
C GLY A 143 -1.15 9.57 19.98
N TYR A 144 -0.59 8.71 19.12
CA TYR A 144 0.15 7.52 19.56
C TYR A 144 1.35 7.91 20.44
N ILE A 145 2.17 8.86 20.01
CA ILE A 145 3.33 9.32 20.81
C ILE A 145 2.88 9.97 22.12
N GLN A 146 1.86 10.84 22.09
CA GLN A 146 1.40 11.55 23.28
C GLN A 146 0.73 10.62 24.30
N TYR A 147 -0.12 9.69 23.85
CA TYR A 147 -0.99 8.93 24.75
C TYR A 147 -0.59 7.47 24.90
N MET A 148 -0.17 6.80 23.82
CA MET A 148 0.22 5.38 23.89
C MET A 148 1.65 5.21 24.42
N LEU A 149 2.57 6.12 24.09
CA LEU A 149 3.92 6.15 24.68
C LEU A 149 3.98 6.90 26.01
N GLY A 150 2.90 7.57 26.41
CA GLY A 150 2.79 8.22 27.71
C GLY A 150 3.58 9.53 27.85
N LEU A 151 3.97 10.19 26.75
CA LEU A 151 4.68 11.47 26.79
C LEU A 151 3.79 12.67 27.16
N GLY A 152 2.47 12.48 27.09
CA GLY A 152 1.45 13.44 27.50
C GLY A 152 1.01 14.40 26.38
N PRO A 153 -0.16 15.06 26.56
CA PRO A 153 -0.75 15.95 25.54
C PRO A 153 0.08 17.21 25.25
N GLU A 154 0.97 17.61 26.15
CA GLU A 154 1.82 18.79 26.02
C GLU A 154 3.17 18.48 25.33
N TRP A 155 3.39 17.21 24.93
CA TRP A 155 4.61 16.86 24.20
C TRP A 155 4.59 17.53 22.82
N ASP A 156 5.58 18.39 22.56
CA ASP A 156 5.77 19.09 21.28
C ASP A 156 6.43 18.15 20.28
N TRP A 157 5.79 18.00 19.12
CA TRP A 157 6.26 17.17 18.01
C TRP A 157 7.65 17.57 17.50
N ARG A 158 8.07 18.81 17.75
CA ARG A 158 9.42 19.31 17.40
C ARG A 158 10.53 18.70 18.24
N ASN A 159 10.19 17.99 19.32
CA ASN A 159 11.14 17.26 20.16
C ASN A 159 11.36 15.82 19.69
N PHE A 160 10.93 15.46 18.48
CA PHE A 160 11.13 14.13 17.94
C PHE A 160 12.62 13.83 17.69
N ASP A 161 13.07 12.67 18.17
CA ASP A 161 14.39 12.11 17.94
C ASP A 161 14.35 10.57 17.98
N ASP A 162 15.51 9.92 17.79
CA ASP A 162 15.65 8.46 17.79
C ASP A 162 15.18 7.80 19.11
N SER A 163 15.12 8.54 20.24
CA SER A 163 14.66 7.98 21.52
C SER A 163 13.15 7.69 21.52
N VAL A 164 12.37 8.43 20.73
CA VAL A 164 10.93 8.17 20.56
C VAL A 164 10.70 6.88 19.78
N VAL A 165 11.52 6.62 18.76
CA VAL A 165 11.51 5.37 17.99
C VAL A 165 11.82 4.19 18.91
N GLN A 166 12.89 4.30 19.70
CA GLN A 166 13.30 3.27 20.66
C GLN A 166 12.22 3.01 21.72
N LEU A 167 11.66 4.06 22.31
CA LEU A 167 10.57 3.94 23.28
C LEU A 167 9.35 3.21 22.69
N SER A 168 9.00 3.51 21.43
CA SER A 168 7.88 2.86 20.75
C SER A 168 8.08 1.36 20.58
N GLU A 169 9.26 0.96 20.11
CA GLU A 169 9.63 -0.44 19.92
C GLU A 169 9.73 -1.21 21.24
N GLU A 170 10.33 -0.59 22.27
CA GLU A 170 10.47 -1.20 23.60
C GLU A 170 9.13 -1.37 24.31
N LEU A 171 8.26 -0.37 24.21
CA LEU A 171 6.95 -0.41 24.86
C LEU A 171 5.99 -1.35 24.13
N ASN A 172 6.01 -1.34 22.80
CA ASN A 172 5.03 -2.02 21.93
C ASN A 172 3.63 -1.94 22.54
N ALA A 173 3.13 -0.71 22.68
CA ALA A 173 1.96 -0.42 23.50
C ALA A 173 0.78 -1.34 23.14
N GLY A 174 0.32 -2.13 24.13
CA GLY A 174 -0.76 -3.11 23.94
C GLY A 174 -0.37 -4.39 23.21
N GLN A 175 0.93 -4.64 22.97
CA GLN A 175 1.44 -5.73 22.13
C GLN A 175 0.80 -5.72 20.73
N ALA A 176 0.68 -4.52 20.17
CA ALA A 176 -0.07 -4.25 18.94
C ALA A 176 0.70 -4.60 17.66
N ASP A 177 1.96 -5.01 17.76
CA ASP A 177 2.70 -5.57 16.65
C ASP A 177 2.31 -7.03 16.39
N ALA A 178 1.88 -7.34 15.17
CA ALA A 178 1.77 -8.70 14.66
C ALA A 178 3.11 -9.18 14.10
N SER A 179 4.17 -9.10 14.91
CA SER A 179 5.55 -9.43 14.53
C SER A 179 5.93 -10.90 14.77
N ASP A 180 4.96 -11.75 15.12
CA ASP A 180 5.12 -13.21 15.12
C ASP A 180 4.87 -13.75 13.72
N TYR A 181 5.96 -14.02 13.00
CA TYR A 181 5.93 -14.49 11.62
C TYR A 181 5.69 -15.99 11.48
N ASP A 182 5.62 -16.72 12.60
CA ASP A 182 5.42 -18.16 12.62
C ASP A 182 3.94 -18.52 12.52
N LEU A 183 3.41 -18.54 11.30
CA LEU A 183 2.02 -18.92 11.05
C LEU A 183 1.77 -20.44 11.06
N SER A 184 2.76 -21.27 11.43
CA SER A 184 2.60 -22.74 11.47
C SER A 184 1.32 -23.19 12.18
N PRO A 185 0.96 -22.69 13.39
CA PRO A 185 -0.26 -23.13 14.07
C PRO A 185 -1.56 -22.85 13.30
N PHE A 186 -1.61 -21.75 12.54
CA PHE A 186 -2.78 -21.39 11.71
C PHE A 186 -2.84 -22.29 10.47
N ILE A 187 -1.70 -22.49 9.81
CA ILE A 187 -1.59 -23.32 8.59
C ILE A 187 -1.87 -24.79 8.89
N GLU A 188 -1.32 -25.34 9.99
CA GLU A 188 -1.56 -26.72 10.43
C GLU A 188 -3.02 -26.95 10.83
N GLY A 189 -3.72 -25.90 11.27
CA GLY A 189 -5.16 -25.90 11.51
C GLY A 189 -6.02 -25.89 10.23
N GLY A 190 -5.40 -25.78 9.05
CA GLY A 190 -6.09 -25.66 7.76
C GLY A 190 -6.42 -24.23 7.34
N GLY A 191 -6.00 -23.23 8.12
CA GLY A 191 -6.33 -21.83 7.93
C GLY A 191 -5.83 -21.26 6.60
N LYS A 192 -6.63 -20.40 5.96
CA LYS A 192 -6.30 -19.71 4.70
C LYS A 192 -6.25 -18.20 4.89
N LEU A 193 -5.19 -17.56 4.38
CA LEU A 193 -4.99 -16.11 4.44
C LEU A 193 -4.90 -15.52 3.04
N ILE A 194 -5.83 -14.63 2.71
CA ILE A 194 -5.69 -13.70 1.59
C ILE A 194 -5.28 -12.35 2.15
N HIS A 195 -4.16 -11.83 1.67
CA HIS A 195 -3.67 -10.49 1.96
C HIS A 195 -3.69 -9.68 0.68
N TYR A 196 -4.16 -8.44 0.74
CA TYR A 196 -4.02 -7.51 -0.38
C TYR A 196 -3.60 -6.13 0.11
N HIS A 197 -2.93 -5.37 -0.74
CA HIS A 197 -2.53 -4.00 -0.44
C HIS A 197 -2.42 -3.22 -1.74
N GLY A 198 -2.91 -1.98 -1.73
CA GLY A 198 -2.78 -1.08 -2.87
C GLY A 198 -1.34 -0.64 -3.09
N LEU A 199 -0.88 -0.64 -4.33
CA LEU A 199 0.47 -0.20 -4.69
C LEU A 199 0.60 1.34 -4.71
N ALA A 200 -0.54 2.05 -4.70
CA ALA A 200 -0.61 3.51 -4.57
C ALA A 200 -1.12 3.94 -3.18
N ASP A 201 -1.01 3.07 -2.17
CA ASP A 201 -1.45 3.37 -0.80
C ASP A 201 -0.55 4.43 -0.14
N GLY A 202 -1.10 5.64 0.04
CA GLY A 202 -0.43 6.73 0.76
C GLY A 202 -0.74 6.75 2.26
N GLY A 203 -1.66 5.92 2.74
CA GLY A 203 -2.02 5.81 4.16
C GLY A 203 -1.07 4.91 4.94
N ILE A 204 -0.73 3.75 4.37
CA ILE A 204 0.23 2.78 4.88
C ILE A 204 1.15 2.38 3.74
N ALA A 205 2.46 2.58 3.88
CA ALA A 205 3.39 2.20 2.84
C ALA A 205 3.34 0.69 2.53
N THR A 206 3.03 0.36 1.27
CA THR A 206 2.88 -1.02 0.78
C THR A 206 4.11 -1.89 1.00
N GLY A 207 5.30 -1.28 1.07
CA GLY A 207 6.54 -1.98 1.40
C GLY A 207 6.47 -2.76 2.73
N ALA A 208 5.66 -2.34 3.69
CA ALA A 208 5.43 -3.07 4.94
C ALA A 208 4.74 -4.42 4.72
N SER A 209 3.88 -4.54 3.71
CA SER A 209 3.23 -5.79 3.34
C SER A 209 4.18 -6.76 2.63
N TYR A 210 5.05 -6.25 1.76
CA TYR A 210 6.15 -7.05 1.18
C TYR A 210 7.11 -7.53 2.26
N TYR A 211 7.48 -6.66 3.20
CA TYR A 211 8.32 -7.03 4.34
C TYR A 211 7.68 -8.14 5.18
N LEU A 212 6.39 -8.00 5.53
CA LEU A 212 5.66 -9.03 6.28
C LEU A 212 5.66 -10.38 5.53
N PHE A 213 5.34 -10.37 4.23
CA PHE A 213 5.34 -11.57 3.41
C PHE A 213 6.72 -12.26 3.42
N ASP A 214 7.79 -11.50 3.17
CA ASP A 214 9.16 -12.00 3.17
C ASP A 214 9.58 -12.59 4.53
N GLN A 215 9.22 -11.94 5.64
CA GLN A 215 9.55 -12.45 6.98
C GLN A 215 8.82 -13.76 7.31
N ILE A 216 7.54 -13.86 6.94
CA ILE A 216 6.76 -15.09 7.08
C ILE A 216 7.36 -16.20 6.20
N ASP A 217 7.69 -15.92 4.94
CA ASP A 217 8.30 -16.89 4.03
C ASP A 217 9.64 -17.42 4.57
N ARG A 218 10.52 -16.52 5.02
CA ARG A 218 11.82 -16.87 5.62
C ARG A 218 11.68 -17.66 6.92
N THR A 219 10.60 -17.46 7.66
CA THR A 219 10.33 -18.16 8.92
C THR A 219 9.80 -19.58 8.67
N LEU A 220 8.95 -19.74 7.66
CA LEU A 220 8.25 -20.99 7.38
C LEU A 220 8.99 -21.93 6.40
N THR A 221 9.76 -21.38 5.46
CA THR A 221 10.52 -22.18 4.49
C THR A 221 11.47 -23.19 5.15
N PRO A 222 12.29 -22.84 6.17
CA PRO A 222 13.15 -23.81 6.85
C PRO A 222 12.39 -24.91 7.60
N LYS A 223 11.10 -24.70 7.88
CA LYS A 223 10.22 -25.69 8.52
C LYS A 223 9.53 -26.62 7.51
N GLY A 224 9.72 -26.40 6.21
CA GLY A 224 9.07 -27.16 5.15
C GLY A 224 7.59 -26.83 4.95
N VAL A 225 7.14 -25.66 5.43
CA VAL A 225 5.77 -25.17 5.25
C VAL A 225 5.72 -24.25 4.04
N ALA A 226 4.99 -24.64 2.99
CA ALA A 226 4.85 -23.85 1.78
C ALA A 226 3.76 -22.76 1.95
N LEU A 227 4.11 -21.49 1.73
CA LEU A 227 3.13 -20.39 1.81
C LEU A 227 1.99 -20.55 0.80
N SER A 228 2.29 -21.04 -0.42
CA SER A 228 1.31 -21.15 -1.52
C SER A 228 0.03 -21.90 -1.15
N ASP A 229 0.10 -22.77 -0.14
CA ASP A 229 -1.00 -23.65 0.27
C ASP A 229 -1.98 -22.94 1.21
N SER A 230 -1.57 -21.86 1.88
CA SER A 230 -2.36 -21.22 2.95
C SER A 230 -2.22 -19.70 3.05
N TYR A 231 -1.31 -19.07 2.30
CA TYR A 231 -1.11 -17.62 2.29
C TYR A 231 -0.88 -17.09 0.87
N ARG A 232 -1.77 -16.22 0.39
CA ARG A 232 -1.63 -15.49 -0.88
C ARG A 232 -1.63 -13.98 -0.62
N PHE A 233 -0.64 -13.29 -1.18
CA PHE A 233 -0.53 -11.83 -1.16
C PHE A 233 -0.81 -11.26 -2.55
N PHE A 234 -1.72 -10.31 -2.66
CA PHE A 234 -2.16 -9.66 -3.90
C PHE A 234 -1.86 -8.14 -3.84
N PRO A 235 -0.73 -7.70 -4.40
CA PRO A 235 -0.45 -6.27 -4.59
C PRO A 235 -1.35 -5.72 -5.72
N ILE A 236 -2.08 -4.63 -5.47
CA ILE A 236 -3.08 -4.09 -6.40
C ILE A 236 -2.56 -2.79 -7.06
N PRO A 237 -2.17 -2.82 -8.35
CA PRO A 237 -1.74 -1.64 -9.09
C PRO A 237 -2.74 -0.50 -9.05
N GLY A 238 -2.25 0.71 -8.73
CA GLY A 238 -3.02 1.95 -8.73
C GLY A 238 -4.12 2.05 -7.66
N MET A 239 -4.35 1.02 -6.84
CA MET A 239 -5.25 1.15 -5.69
C MET A 239 -4.59 1.98 -4.58
N GLY A 240 -5.34 2.93 -4.04
CA GLY A 240 -4.97 3.71 -2.86
C GLY A 240 -5.18 2.95 -1.55
N HIS A 241 -5.39 3.69 -0.46
CA HIS A 241 -5.60 3.10 0.86
C HIS A 241 -6.93 2.35 0.99
N CYS A 242 -6.85 1.01 1.02
CA CYS A 242 -7.97 0.04 1.05
C CYS A 242 -8.93 0.07 -0.16
N THR A 243 -9.08 1.19 -0.85
CA THR A 243 -10.02 1.42 -1.95
C THR A 243 -9.54 2.62 -2.77
N GLY A 244 -10.27 2.95 -3.83
CA GLY A 244 -10.05 4.14 -4.61
C GLY A 244 -8.77 4.11 -5.44
N THR A 245 -8.63 5.15 -6.26
CA THR A 245 -7.46 5.45 -7.07
C THR A 245 -7.46 6.94 -7.38
N ALA A 246 -6.32 7.52 -7.74
CA ALA A 246 -6.23 8.91 -8.13
C ALA A 246 -7.12 9.21 -9.35
N THR A 247 -7.66 10.43 -9.46
CA THR A 247 -8.64 10.78 -10.52
C THR A 247 -8.10 10.67 -11.96
N PHE A 248 -6.77 10.70 -12.12
CA PHE A 248 -6.07 10.56 -13.39
C PHE A 248 -5.52 9.13 -13.62
N VAL A 249 -5.84 8.18 -12.73
CA VAL A 249 -5.50 6.76 -12.83
C VAL A 249 -6.79 5.96 -12.99
N ASN A 250 -6.86 5.09 -13.99
CA ASN A 250 -8.04 4.23 -14.22
C ASN A 250 -7.73 2.78 -13.82
N ALA A 251 -7.39 2.57 -12.54
CA ALA A 251 -6.99 1.27 -12.00
C ALA A 251 -8.20 0.36 -11.71
N PRO A 252 -8.22 -0.89 -12.20
CA PRO A 252 -9.24 -1.86 -11.85
C PRO A 252 -8.93 -2.47 -10.48
N TYR A 253 -9.16 -1.72 -9.41
CA TYR A 253 -8.83 -2.12 -8.03
C TYR A 253 -9.94 -2.91 -7.33
N TYR A 254 -11.19 -2.83 -7.82
CA TYR A 254 -12.36 -3.31 -7.10
C TYR A 254 -12.42 -4.84 -7.13
N ILE A 255 -12.31 -5.47 -5.96
CA ILE A 255 -12.35 -6.93 -5.77
C ILE A 255 -13.38 -7.37 -4.71
N GLY A 256 -14.31 -6.49 -4.33
CA GLY A 256 -15.29 -6.79 -3.27
C GLY A 256 -14.68 -6.84 -1.86
N GLY A 257 -13.49 -6.25 -1.68
CA GLY A 257 -12.78 -6.21 -0.40
C GLY A 257 -13.38 -5.24 0.63
N ILE A 258 -12.71 -5.16 1.78
CA ILE A 258 -13.04 -4.24 2.88
C ILE A 258 -13.06 -2.81 2.33
N SER A 259 -14.12 -2.04 2.65
CA SER A 259 -14.33 -0.66 2.19
C SER A 259 -14.50 -0.47 0.67
N MET A 260 -14.68 -1.56 -0.09
CA MET A 260 -15.01 -1.48 -1.52
C MET A 260 -16.50 -1.65 -1.78
N THR A 261 -17.23 -2.41 -0.96
CA THR A 261 -18.66 -2.67 -1.17
C THR A 261 -19.55 -1.57 -0.58
N ASN A 262 -20.54 -1.13 -1.36
CA ASN A 262 -21.48 -0.07 -0.98
C ASN A 262 -22.84 -0.64 -0.54
N ASN A 263 -23.61 0.18 0.19
CA ASN A 263 -24.90 -0.15 0.82
C ASN A 263 -25.79 -1.13 0.03
N GLY A 264 -25.79 -2.40 0.46
CA GLY A 264 -26.67 -3.47 -0.05
C GLY A 264 -26.07 -4.35 -1.13
N GLN A 265 -24.82 -4.11 -1.54
CA GLN A 265 -24.08 -5.03 -2.37
C GLN A 265 -23.39 -6.09 -1.52
N TYR A 266 -23.35 -7.31 -2.05
CA TYR A 266 -22.72 -8.48 -1.41
C TYR A 266 -21.56 -9.04 -2.22
N SER A 267 -21.27 -8.45 -3.38
CA SER A 267 -20.15 -8.80 -4.24
C SER A 267 -19.82 -7.69 -5.23
N VAL A 268 -18.81 -7.89 -6.07
CA VAL A 268 -18.47 -7.02 -7.21
C VAL A 268 -19.67 -6.90 -8.14
N ARG A 269 -20.20 -5.69 -8.35
CA ARG A 269 -21.45 -5.54 -9.11
C ARG A 269 -21.37 -6.12 -10.53
N GLY A 270 -22.25 -7.08 -10.80
CA GLY A 270 -22.28 -7.83 -12.08
C GLY A 270 -21.60 -9.19 -12.03
N TYR A 271 -20.88 -9.48 -10.95
CA TYR A 271 -20.12 -10.72 -10.73
C TYR A 271 -20.46 -11.29 -9.34
N GLN A 272 -20.59 -12.60 -9.24
CA GLN A 272 -20.95 -13.29 -7.98
C GLN A 272 -20.19 -14.61 -7.93
N ASP A 273 -18.88 -14.50 -8.10
CA ASP A 273 -17.97 -15.63 -8.26
C ASP A 273 -16.63 -15.36 -7.57
N ALA A 274 -15.91 -16.45 -7.33
CA ALA A 274 -14.60 -16.44 -6.70
C ALA A 274 -13.49 -15.82 -7.57
N GLU A 275 -13.76 -15.57 -8.87
CA GLU A 275 -12.75 -14.94 -9.74
C GLU A 275 -12.69 -13.43 -9.52
N HIS A 276 -13.81 -12.78 -9.16
CA HIS A 276 -13.88 -11.32 -9.00
C HIS A 276 -13.93 -10.87 -7.54
N ASP A 277 -14.47 -11.70 -6.65
CA ASP A 277 -14.74 -11.35 -5.27
C ASP A 277 -13.80 -12.05 -4.29
N VAL A 278 -13.07 -11.26 -3.51
CA VAL A 278 -12.06 -11.78 -2.56
C VAL A 278 -12.66 -12.60 -1.42
N LEU A 279 -13.89 -12.31 -0.99
CA LEU A 279 -14.57 -13.10 0.03
C LEU A 279 -15.03 -14.44 -0.55
N LEU A 280 -15.62 -14.44 -1.75
CA LEU A 280 -16.01 -15.67 -2.42
C LEU A 280 -14.78 -16.52 -2.78
N ALA A 281 -13.66 -15.89 -3.16
CA ALA A 281 -12.39 -16.57 -3.38
C ALA A 281 -11.85 -17.25 -2.10
N LEU A 282 -11.92 -16.55 -0.95
CA LEU A 282 -11.53 -17.13 0.32
C LEU A 282 -12.45 -18.31 0.69
N MET A 283 -13.76 -18.16 0.52
CA MET A 283 -14.72 -19.23 0.80
C MET A 283 -14.44 -20.46 -0.05
N ASP A 284 -14.25 -20.29 -1.36
CA ASP A 284 -13.93 -21.41 -2.26
C ASP A 284 -12.60 -22.08 -1.90
N TRP A 285 -11.61 -21.31 -1.45
CA TRP A 285 -10.34 -21.85 -1.00
C TRP A 285 -10.47 -22.67 0.30
N VAL A 286 -11.18 -22.14 1.30
CA VAL A 286 -11.39 -22.81 2.58
C VAL A 286 -12.25 -24.07 2.42
N GLU A 287 -13.36 -23.97 1.68
CA GLU A 287 -14.36 -25.04 1.61
C GLU A 287 -14.02 -26.11 0.56
N ASN A 288 -13.39 -25.71 -0.56
CA ASN A 288 -13.15 -26.61 -1.70
C ASN A 288 -11.66 -26.82 -2.02
N GLY A 289 -10.75 -26.11 -1.35
CA GLY A 289 -9.30 -26.22 -1.58
C GLY A 289 -8.80 -25.49 -2.84
N ASN A 290 -9.65 -24.65 -3.45
CA ASN A 290 -9.33 -23.91 -4.66
C ASN A 290 -8.59 -22.61 -4.33
N ALA A 291 -7.25 -22.66 -4.26
CA ALA A 291 -6.44 -21.48 -4.01
C ALA A 291 -6.50 -20.48 -5.18
N PRO A 292 -6.78 -19.18 -4.93
CA PRO A 292 -6.76 -18.19 -6.00
C PRO A 292 -5.32 -17.88 -6.43
N ASP A 293 -5.02 -18.08 -7.70
CA ASP A 293 -3.76 -17.61 -8.32
C ASP A 293 -3.85 -16.14 -8.77
N SER A 294 -5.06 -15.65 -8.97
CA SER A 294 -5.38 -14.25 -9.26
C SER A 294 -6.80 -13.90 -8.82
N ILE A 295 -7.07 -12.61 -8.63
CA ILE A 295 -8.42 -12.06 -8.45
C ILE A 295 -8.62 -10.97 -9.51
N ILE A 296 -9.73 -10.99 -10.24
CA ILE A 296 -10.04 -10.03 -11.30
C ILE A 296 -10.50 -8.72 -10.65
N GLY A 297 -9.60 -7.74 -10.65
CA GLY A 297 -9.92 -6.38 -10.31
C GLY A 297 -10.79 -5.73 -11.38
N THR A 298 -11.70 -4.87 -10.95
CA THR A 298 -12.69 -4.20 -11.82
C THR A 298 -12.63 -2.68 -11.63
N ALA A 299 -12.75 -1.94 -12.73
CA ALA A 299 -12.97 -0.50 -12.74
C ALA A 299 -14.35 -0.19 -13.30
N TYR A 300 -14.99 0.84 -12.74
CA TYR A 300 -16.30 1.32 -13.18
C TYR A 300 -16.20 2.76 -13.68
N ALA A 301 -17.08 3.12 -14.60
CA ALA A 301 -17.23 4.51 -15.04
C ALA A 301 -17.70 5.43 -13.90
N ASN A 302 -18.43 4.86 -12.95
CA ASN A 302 -18.90 5.54 -11.75
C ASN A 302 -18.98 4.53 -10.60
N TYR A 303 -18.17 4.71 -9.55
CA TYR A 303 -18.12 3.81 -8.39
C TYR A 303 -19.27 4.01 -7.39
N THR A 304 -20.15 4.99 -7.61
CA THR A 304 -21.41 5.11 -6.84
C THR A 304 -22.51 4.22 -7.42
N THR A 305 -22.60 4.14 -8.75
CA THR A 305 -23.63 3.36 -9.46
C THR A 305 -23.15 1.98 -9.89
N GLU A 306 -21.85 1.86 -10.19
CA GLU A 306 -21.15 0.65 -10.61
C GLU A 306 -21.87 -0.08 -11.76
N ASP A 307 -22.44 0.71 -12.68
CA ASP A 307 -23.34 0.26 -13.73
C ASP A 307 -22.62 -0.12 -15.03
N VAL A 308 -21.42 0.44 -15.25
CA VAL A 308 -20.63 0.21 -16.46
C VAL A 308 -19.20 -0.12 -16.08
N VAL A 309 -18.78 -1.36 -16.34
CA VAL A 309 -17.38 -1.79 -16.25
C VAL A 309 -16.59 -1.13 -17.37
N THR A 310 -15.51 -0.43 -17.01
CA THR A 310 -14.60 0.23 -17.97
C THR A 310 -13.35 -0.58 -18.23
N ARG A 311 -12.91 -1.39 -17.25
CA ARG A 311 -11.67 -2.16 -17.32
C ARG A 311 -11.67 -3.31 -16.32
N GLN A 312 -11.08 -4.43 -16.71
CA GLN A 312 -10.77 -5.54 -15.81
C GLN A 312 -9.33 -6.02 -16.03
N ARG A 313 -8.67 -6.45 -14.95
CA ARG A 313 -7.31 -7.00 -14.98
C ARG A 313 -7.14 -8.04 -13.87
N PRO A 314 -6.48 -9.18 -14.14
CA PRO A 314 -6.11 -10.09 -13.06
C PRO A 314 -5.08 -9.42 -12.13
N ILE A 315 -5.36 -9.41 -10.84
CA ILE A 315 -4.41 -9.08 -9.79
C ILE A 315 -3.77 -10.41 -9.40
N CYS A 316 -2.47 -10.54 -9.67
CA CYS A 316 -1.75 -11.79 -9.50
C CYS A 316 -1.26 -12.00 -8.07
N ALA A 317 -1.26 -13.25 -7.61
CA ALA A 317 -0.58 -13.58 -6.36
C ALA A 317 0.93 -13.32 -6.50
N HIS A 318 1.49 -12.52 -5.60
CA HIS A 318 2.93 -12.26 -5.48
C HIS A 318 3.69 -13.60 -5.36
N PRO A 319 4.83 -13.80 -6.05
CA PRO A 319 5.63 -12.80 -6.77
C PRO A 319 5.28 -12.56 -8.25
N LYS A 320 4.20 -13.15 -8.76
CA LYS A 320 3.77 -12.89 -10.15
C LYS A 320 3.12 -11.51 -10.27
N GLN A 321 3.21 -10.94 -11.45
CA GLN A 321 2.51 -9.72 -11.85
C GLN A 321 1.71 -9.96 -13.12
N ALA A 322 0.68 -9.14 -13.34
CA ALA A 322 -0.06 -9.15 -14.59
C ALA A 322 0.81 -8.60 -15.72
N ARG A 323 0.80 -9.29 -16.86
CA ARG A 323 1.44 -8.84 -18.10
C ARG A 323 0.45 -8.93 -19.24
N PHE A 324 0.37 -7.85 -20.02
CA PHE A 324 -0.47 -7.82 -21.21
C PHE A 324 0.11 -8.77 -22.26
N ASN A 325 -0.73 -9.58 -22.89
CA ASN A 325 -0.30 -10.60 -23.84
C ASN A 325 0.17 -10.01 -25.18
N GLY A 326 0.12 -8.69 -25.35
CA GLY A 326 0.46 -7.98 -26.60
C GLY A 326 -0.64 -8.04 -27.67
N THR A 327 -1.74 -8.75 -27.39
CA THR A 327 -2.89 -8.92 -28.29
C THR A 327 -4.18 -8.92 -27.48
N GLY A 328 -5.30 -8.52 -28.12
CA GLY A 328 -6.59 -8.38 -27.45
C GLY A 328 -6.85 -6.97 -26.92
N ASP A 329 -8.00 -6.79 -26.25
CA ASP A 329 -8.35 -5.54 -25.58
C ASP A 329 -7.68 -5.50 -24.20
N PRO A 330 -6.80 -4.52 -23.90
CA PRO A 330 -6.16 -4.40 -22.59
C PRO A 330 -7.16 -4.15 -21.45
N ASN A 331 -8.41 -3.76 -21.75
CA ASN A 331 -9.46 -3.61 -20.75
C ASN A 331 -10.18 -4.92 -20.40
N ASN A 332 -9.86 -6.02 -21.08
CA ASN A 332 -10.41 -7.34 -20.81
C ASN A 332 -9.38 -8.20 -20.06
N ALA A 333 -9.77 -8.77 -18.92
CA ALA A 333 -8.91 -9.60 -18.08
C ALA A 333 -8.29 -10.80 -18.83
N ALA A 334 -8.97 -11.36 -19.84
CA ALA A 334 -8.47 -12.48 -20.64
C ALA A 334 -7.27 -12.14 -21.53
N SER A 335 -6.98 -10.84 -21.73
CA SER A 335 -5.82 -10.37 -22.51
C SER A 335 -4.54 -10.28 -21.67
N TRP A 336 -4.56 -10.77 -20.43
CA TRP A 336 -3.46 -10.70 -19.48
C TRP A 336 -3.05 -12.08 -18.99
N THR A 337 -1.83 -12.22 -18.50
CA THR A 337 -1.36 -13.44 -17.83
C THR A 337 -0.50 -13.09 -16.64
N CYS A 338 -0.63 -13.86 -15.55
CA CYS A 338 0.24 -13.76 -14.39
C CYS A 338 1.59 -14.41 -14.67
N GLN A 339 2.67 -13.62 -14.65
CA GLN A 339 4.03 -14.06 -14.95
C GLN A 339 5.02 -13.50 -13.94
N MET A 340 6.18 -14.14 -13.80
CA MET A 340 7.29 -13.57 -13.05
C MET A 340 7.86 -12.37 -13.81
N LEU A 341 8.47 -11.43 -13.08
CA LEU A 341 9.19 -10.29 -13.66
C LEU A 341 10.44 -10.70 -14.46
N TYR A 342 10.95 -11.92 -14.25
CA TYR A 342 12.21 -12.44 -14.80
C TYR A 342 12.13 -13.95 -15.09
#